data_AF-A0A3D3UN76-F1
#
_entry.id   AF-A0A3D3UN76-F1
#
_cell.length_a   1.000
_cell.length_b   1.000
_cell.length_c   1.000
_cell.angle_alpha   90.00
_cell.angle_beta   90.00
_cell.angle_gamma   90.00
#
_symmetry.space_group_name_H-M   'P 1'
#
loop_
_entity.id
_entity.type
_entity.pdbx_description
1 polymer ?
#
loop_
_entity_poly.entity_id
_entity_poly.type
_entity_poly.pdbx_seq_one_letter_code
_entity_poly.pdbx_strand_id
1 'polypeptide(L)' 'MKKILLICIALAAVCVASSEYTPTSGYTVREIEGWKVLVNKELLSDHADLAEDVLKLLNHQLY' A
#
# COMPACT_ATOMS: atom_id res chain seq x y z
N MET A 1 45.99 -9.24 -2.04
CA MET A 1 45.51 -7.84 -2.15
C MET A 1 44.16 -7.79 -1.48
N LYS A 2 44.16 -7.19 -0.30
CA LYS A 2 43.10 -7.14 0.71
C LYS A 2 42.73 -5.66 0.81
N LYS A 3 41.44 -5.34 0.96
CA LYS A 3 40.82 -4.00 1.07
C LYS A 3 40.11 -3.53 -0.22
N ILE A 4 38.87 -3.97 -0.43
CA ILE A 4 37.74 -3.03 -0.54
C ILE A 4 36.63 -3.64 0.30
N LEU A 5 36.53 -3.11 1.50
CA LEU A 5 35.58 -3.41 2.56
C LEU A 5 34.65 -2.18 2.61
N LEU A 6 33.34 -2.41 2.72
CA LEU A 6 32.29 -1.46 3.16
C LEU A 6 31.95 -0.26 2.25
N ILE A 7 30.91 -0.41 1.43
CA ILE A 7 30.02 0.60 0.81
C ILE A 7 28.75 -0.22 0.50
N CYS A 8 27.54 -0.07 1.03
CA CYS A 8 26.83 1.00 1.71
C CYS A 8 25.80 0.37 2.66
N ILE A 9 26.11 0.19 3.95
CA ILE A 9 25.09 0.01 5.00
C ILE A 9 24.94 1.36 5.72
N ALA A 10 24.62 2.40 4.94
CA ALA A 10 24.41 3.75 5.44
C ALA A 10 23.33 4.46 4.61
N LEU A 11 22.22 3.77 4.36
CA LEU A 11 20.95 4.42 4.00
C LEU A 11 19.76 3.58 4.47
N ALA A 12 19.88 2.97 5.65
CA ALA A 12 18.74 2.41 6.37
C ALA A 12 18.14 3.46 7.29
N ALA A 13 17.94 4.68 6.79
CA ALA A 13 16.92 5.57 7.32
C ALA A 13 15.65 5.25 6.53
N VAL A 14 15.13 4.03 6.72
CA VAL A 14 13.73 3.77 6.41
C VAL A 14 12.98 4.63 7.42
N CYS A 15 12.58 5.82 6.97
CA CYS A 15 11.57 6.60 7.66
C CYS A 15 10.35 5.68 7.74
N VAL A 16 10.18 5.01 8.88
CA VAL A 16 8.91 4.43 9.24
C VAL A 16 8.00 5.63 9.42
N ALA A 17 7.42 6.08 8.31
CA ALA A 17 6.30 6.99 8.34
C ALA A 17 5.23 6.26 9.13
N SER A 18 5.06 6.65 10.39
CA SER A 18 3.91 6.20 11.17
C SER A 18 2.69 6.76 10.43
N SER A 19 2.03 5.91 9.64
CA SER A 19 0.75 6.31 9.06
C SER A 19 -0.18 6.56 10.24
N GLU A 20 -0.62 7.80 10.43
CA GLU A 20 -1.66 8.09 11.40
C GLU A 20 -2.88 7.21 11.07
N TYR A 21 -3.60 6.79 12.10
CA TYR A 21 -4.79 5.97 11.90
C TYR A 21 -5.81 6.75 11.06
N THR A 22 -6.07 6.29 9.84
CA THR A 22 -7.13 6.85 9.00
C THR A 22 -8.49 6.49 9.60
N PRO A 23 -9.33 7.46 10.00
CA PRO A 23 -10.68 7.17 10.47
C PRO A 23 -11.53 6.50 9.37
N THR A 24 -12.59 5.77 9.74
CA THR A 24 -13.45 5.08 8.76
C THR A 24 -14.07 6.03 7.71
N SER A 25 -14.25 7.31 8.04
CA SER A 25 -14.69 8.35 7.09
C SER A 25 -13.71 8.59 5.93
N GLY A 26 -12.44 8.20 6.09
CA GLY A 26 -11.40 8.21 5.05
C GLY A 26 -11.51 7.04 4.07
N TYR A 27 -12.48 6.14 4.25
CA TYR A 27 -12.72 5.02 3.35
C TYR A 27 -13.99 5.24 2.55
N THR A 28 -14.05 4.62 1.37
CA THR A 28 -15.26 4.52 0.56
C THR A 28 -15.68 3.06 0.44
N VAL A 29 -16.97 2.82 0.27
CA VAL A 29 -17.51 1.47 0.07
C VAL A 29 -17.40 1.11 -1.41
N ARG A 30 -16.93 -0.10 -1.69
CA ARG A 30 -17.06 -0.76 -2.99
C ARG A 30 -17.66 -2.14 -2.81
N GLU A 31 -18.51 -2.52 -3.74
CA GLU A 31 -19.02 -3.89 -3.84
C GLU A 31 -18.10 -4.67 -4.78
N ILE A 32 -17.52 -5.76 -4.29
CA ILE A 32 -16.58 -6.62 -5.04
C ILE A 32 -17.00 -8.06 -4.79
N GLU A 33 -17.43 -8.76 -5.84
CA GLU A 33 -17.87 -10.17 -5.77
C GLU A 33 -18.88 -10.44 -4.62
N GLY A 34 -19.84 -9.54 -4.43
CA GLY A 34 -20.87 -9.63 -3.39
C GLY A 34 -20.40 -9.24 -1.98
N TRP A 35 -19.15 -8.81 -1.83
CA TRP A 35 -18.61 -8.30 -0.58
C TRP A 35 -18.59 -6.78 -0.56
N LYS A 36 -19.01 -6.23 0.59
CA LYS A 36 -18.83 -4.83 0.93
C LYS A 36 -17.39 -4.60 1.42
N VAL A 37 -16.57 -3.96 0.59
CA VAL A 37 -15.16 -3.66 0.87
C VAL A 37 -14.99 -2.17 1.16
N LEU A 38 -14.32 -1.84 2.26
CA LEU A 38 -13.91 -0.47 2.57
C LEU A 38 -12.52 -0.20 1.97
N VAL A 39 -12.44 0.76 1.05
CA VAL A 39 -11.21 1.12 0.32
C VAL A 39 -10.77 2.51 0.76
N ASN A 40 -9.50 2.65 1.16
CA ASN A 40 -8.95 3.94 1.58
C ASN A 40 -9.00 4.93 0.40
N LYS A 41 -9.49 6.16 0.64
CA LYS A 41 -9.61 7.20 -0.40
C LYS A 41 -8.25 7.67 -0.91
N GLU A 42 -7.23 7.72 -0.07
CA GLU A 42 -5.86 8.10 -0.44
C GLU A 42 -5.23 7.07 -1.38
N LEU A 43 -5.50 5.78 -1.18
CA LEU A 43 -5.09 4.75 -2.14
C LEU A 43 -5.68 5.02 -3.53
N LEU A 44 -6.95 5.44 -3.59
CA LEU A 44 -7.64 5.74 -4.84
C LEU A 44 -7.18 7.06 -5.49
N SER A 45 -6.72 8.05 -4.71
CA SER A 45 -6.30 9.35 -5.24
C SER A 45 -4.82 9.42 -5.56
N ASP A 46 -3.98 9.02 -4.60
CA ASP A 46 -2.54 9.31 -4.62
C ASP A 46 -1.76 8.15 -5.26
N HIS A 47 -2.41 6.98 -5.35
CA HIS A 47 -1.81 5.73 -5.81
C HIS A 47 -2.74 4.98 -6.78
N ALA A 48 -3.32 5.69 -7.75
CA ALA A 48 -4.35 5.16 -8.66
C ALA A 48 -3.94 3.86 -9.38
N ASP A 49 -2.72 3.77 -9.91
CA ASP A 49 -2.22 2.57 -10.61
C ASP A 49 -2.15 1.36 -9.65
N LEU A 50 -1.62 1.57 -8.44
CA LEU A 50 -1.58 0.53 -7.40
C LEU A 50 -2.99 0.12 -6.97
N ALA A 51 -3.91 1.08 -6.88
CA ALA A 51 -5.30 0.80 -6.53
C ALA A 51 -5.97 -0.08 -7.59
N GLU A 52 -5.73 0.17 -8.87
CA GLU A 52 -6.23 -0.66 -9.96
C GLU A 52 -5.72 -2.10 -9.84
N ASP A 53 -4.41 -2.28 -9.68
CA ASP A 53 -3.80 -3.60 -9.55
C ASP A 53 -4.31 -4.38 -8.33
N VAL A 54 -4.42 -3.72 -7.17
CA VAL A 54 -4.89 -4.33 -5.93
C VAL A 54 -6.37 -4.71 -6.04
N LEU A 55 -7.21 -3.84 -6.59
CA LEU A 55 -8.64 -4.13 -6.74
C LEU A 55 -8.88 -5.25 -7.75
N LYS A 56 -8.09 -5.30 -8.84
CA LYS A 56 -8.12 -6.40 -9.80
C LYS A 56 -7.71 -7.72 -9.14
N LEU A 57 -6.61 -7.71 -8.38
CA LEU A 57 -6.17 -8.89 -7.63
C LEU A 57 -7.25 -9.33 -6.64
N LEU A 58 -7.83 -8.39 -5.90
CA LEU A 58 -8.87 -8.67 -4.91
C LEU A 58 -10.11 -9.31 -5.55
N ASN A 59 -10.49 -8.87 -6.75
CA ASN A 59 -11.59 -9.46 -7.52
C ASN A 59 -11.33 -10.95 -7.86
N HIS A 60 -10.07 -11.34 -8.05
CA HIS A 60 -9.69 -12.74 -8.30
C HIS A 60 -9.47 -13.56 -7.03
N GLN A 61 -9.35 -12.93 -5.85
CA GLN A 61 -9.05 -13.62 -4.59
C GLN A 61 -10.27 -13.80 -3.70
N LEU A 62 -11.34 -13.02 -3.92
CA LEU A 62 -12.56 -13.08 -3.11
C LEU A 62 -13.53 -14.21 -3.54
N TYR A 63 -13.19 -15.02 -4.57
CA TYR A 63 -13.88 -16.27 -4.93
C TYR A 63 -12.99 -17.27 -5.67
#